data_AF-A0A9Q4EW95-F1
#
_entry.id   AF-A0A9Q4EW95-F1
#
_cell.length_a   1.000
_cell.length_b   1.000
_cell.length_c   1.000
_cell.angle_alpha   90.00
_cell.angle_beta   90.00
_cell.angle_gamma   90.00
#
_symmetry.space_group_name_H-M   'P 1'
#
loop_
_entity.id
_entity.type
_entity.pdbx_description
1 polymer ?
#
loop_
_entity_poly.entity_id
_entity_poly.type
_entity_poly.pdbx_seq_one_letter_code
_entity_poly.pdbx_strand_id
1 'polypeptide(L)' 'ETIAHAIHFASFDFPRASLAKDLYDASEISNKSWNEDPDNVIEFIESKKGSNEIVLITGSLYFISEIRKRLQ' A
#
# COMPACT_ATOMS: atom_id res chain seq x y z
N GLU A 1 1.01 -18.03 11.29
CA GLU A 1 -0.16 -17.66 10.47
C GLU A 1 0.30 -16.72 9.37
N THR A 2 -0.26 -16.84 8.17
CA THR A 2 0.04 -15.93 7.05
C THR A 2 -0.94 -14.77 7.07
N ILE A 3 -0.45 -13.55 7.28
CA ILE A 3 -1.29 -12.35 7.45
C ILE A 3 -1.78 -11.80 6.11
N ALA A 4 -0.98 -11.93 5.04
CA ALA A 4 -1.32 -11.53 3.68
C ALA A 4 -0.56 -12.39 2.67
N HIS A 5 -1.11 -12.57 1.46
CA HIS A 5 -0.39 -13.21 0.36
C HIS A 5 0.69 -12.30 -0.24
N ALA A 6 0.42 -11.00 -0.31
CA ALA A 6 1.34 -9.98 -0.79
C ALA A 6 1.14 -8.66 -0.05
N ILE A 7 2.19 -7.84 0.04
CA ILE A 7 2.11 -6.46 0.57
C ILE A 7 2.76 -5.49 -0.42
N HIS A 8 2.07 -4.40 -0.71
CA HIS A 8 2.64 -3.27 -1.45
C HIS A 8 2.78 -2.09 -0.48
N PHE A 9 4.02 -1.59 -0.31
CA PHE A 9 4.30 -0.44 0.54
C PHE A 9 4.28 0.84 -0.30
N ALA A 10 3.66 1.90 0.21
CA ALA A 10 3.57 3.18 -0.49
C ALA A 10 3.94 4.34 0.42
N SER A 11 4.66 5.32 -0.13
CA SER A 11 4.93 6.58 0.55
C SER A 11 3.81 7.55 0.29
N PHE A 12 3.64 8.51 1.19
CA PHE A 12 2.74 9.64 1.00
C PHE A 12 3.27 10.82 1.79
N ASP A 13 2.95 12.03 1.34
CA ASP A 13 3.43 13.24 1.98
C ASP A 13 2.63 13.51 3.27
N PHE A 14 3.20 13.13 4.41
CA PHE A 14 2.65 13.41 5.72
C PHE A 14 3.74 13.45 6.79
N PRO A 15 3.68 14.39 7.77
CA PRO A 15 4.67 14.48 8.82
C PRO A 15 4.83 13.16 9.59
N ARG A 16 6.06 12.61 9.58
CA ARG A 16 6.46 11.34 10.23
C ARG A 16 5.97 10.07 9.54
N ALA A 17 5.46 10.14 8.32
CA ALA A 17 5.25 8.92 7.52
C ALA A 17 6.60 8.27 7.24
N SER A 18 6.70 6.95 7.45
CA SER A 18 7.86 6.16 7.01
C SER A 18 7.86 6.07 5.48
N LEU A 19 9.05 6.01 4.89
CA LEU A 19 9.18 5.76 3.46
C LEU A 19 8.78 4.30 3.14
N ALA A 20 8.21 4.10 1.96
CA ALA A 20 7.82 2.79 1.45
C ALA A 20 8.99 1.83 1.46
N LYS A 21 10.18 2.31 1.04
CA LYS A 21 11.41 1.51 1.03
C LYS A 21 11.82 1.05 2.44
N ASP A 22 11.70 1.91 3.44
CA ASP A 22 12.07 1.56 4.83
C ASP A 22 11.15 0.45 5.37
N LEU A 23 9.85 0.55 5.10
CA LEU A 23 8.86 -0.48 5.47
C LEU A 23 9.09 -1.79 4.69
N TYR A 24 9.42 -1.69 3.41
CA TYR A 24 9.77 -2.83 2.57
C TYR A 24 10.99 -3.56 3.13
N ASP A 25 12.07 -2.84 3.43
CA ASP A 25 13.32 -3.42 3.95
C ASP A 25 13.11 -4.07 5.32
N ALA A 26 12.25 -3.51 6.16
CA ALA A 26 11.91 -4.05 7.48
C ALA A 26 10.95 -5.25 7.45
N SER A 27 10.24 -5.50 6.33
CA SER A 27 9.26 -6.57 6.23
C SER A 27 9.89 -7.91 5.85
N GLU A 28 9.49 -9.00 6.49
CA GLU A 28 9.98 -10.35 6.17
C GLU A 28 9.12 -11.11 5.15
N ILE A 29 8.01 -10.54 4.67
CA ILE A 29 7.15 -11.22 3.69
C ILE A 29 7.91 -11.40 2.37
N SER A 30 7.77 -12.57 1.73
CA SER A 30 8.46 -12.84 0.46
C SER A 30 7.87 -12.05 -0.71
N ASN A 31 6.54 -12.00 -0.79
CA ASN A 31 5.85 -11.31 -1.88
C ASN A 31 5.56 -9.85 -1.46
N LYS A 32 6.58 -9.01 -1.55
CA LYS A 32 6.49 -7.58 -1.28
C LYS A 32 6.93 -6.76 -2.48
N SER A 33 6.33 -5.59 -2.61
CA SER A 33 6.72 -4.54 -3.54
C SER A 33 6.59 -3.18 -2.86
N TRP A 34 7.15 -2.13 -3.46
CA TRP A 34 7.03 -0.78 -2.92
C TRP A 34 7.07 0.27 -4.03
N ASN A 35 6.50 1.44 -3.75
CA ASN A 35 6.59 2.63 -4.61
C ASN A 35 6.59 3.91 -3.74
N GLU A 36 7.35 4.92 -4.14
CA GLU A 36 7.33 6.24 -3.47
C GLU A 36 6.12 7.08 -3.90
N ASP A 37 5.55 6.80 -5.07
CA ASP A 37 4.40 7.51 -5.60
C ASP A 37 3.08 6.92 -5.03
N PRO A 38 2.32 7.68 -4.21
CA PRO A 38 1.03 7.22 -3.69
C PRO A 38 0.00 6.97 -4.78
N ASP A 39 0.14 7.57 -5.98
CA ASP A 39 -0.80 7.36 -7.08
C ASP A 39 -0.69 5.95 -7.66
N ASN A 40 0.47 5.28 -7.49
CA ASN A 40 0.64 3.88 -7.88
C ASN A 40 -0.28 2.92 -7.10
N VAL A 41 -0.78 3.33 -5.93
CA VAL A 41 -1.77 2.54 -5.16
C VAL A 41 -3.09 2.44 -5.93
N ILE A 42 -3.47 3.49 -6.67
CA ILE A 42 -4.70 3.49 -7.48
C ILE A 42 -4.52 2.54 -8.65
N GLU A 43 -3.40 2.64 -9.37
CA GLU A 43 -3.06 1.71 -10.46
C GLU A 43 -3.02 0.27 -9.97
N PHE A 44 -2.47 0.03 -8.77
CA PHE A 44 -2.47 -1.28 -8.15
C PHE A 44 -3.89 -1.80 -7.90
N ILE A 45 -4.78 -1.00 -7.30
CA ILE A 45 -6.18 -1.38 -7.07
C ILE A 45 -6.89 -1.69 -8.39
N GLU A 46 -6.71 -0.84 -9.41
CA GLU A 46 -7.27 -1.03 -10.75
C GLU A 46 -6.77 -2.33 -11.40
N SER A 47 -5.47 -2.64 -11.27
CA SER A 47 -4.87 -3.87 -11.80
C SER A 47 -5.46 -5.15 -11.20
N LYS A 48 -6.11 -5.04 -10.03
CA LYS A 48 -6.76 -6.16 -9.34
C LYS A 48 -8.25 -6.28 -9.64
N LYS A 49 -8.85 -5.35 -10.39
CA LYS A 49 -10.26 -5.44 -10.78
C LYS A 49 -10.52 -6.70 -11.62
N GLY A 50 -11.62 -7.39 -11.31
CA GLY A 50 -12.01 -8.63 -11.99
C GLY A 50 -11.28 -9.89 -11.48
N SER A 51 -10.31 -9.74 -10.57
CA SER A 51 -9.75 -10.88 -9.83
C SER A 51 -10.64 -11.26 -8.64
N ASN A 52 -10.52 -12.50 -8.16
CA ASN A 52 -11.15 -12.95 -6.91
C ASN A 52 -10.23 -12.66 -5.70
N GLU A 53 -9.61 -11.48 -5.67
CA GLU A 53 -8.69 -11.03 -4.63
C GLU A 53 -9.32 -9.93 -3.77
N ILE A 54 -8.85 -9.81 -2.53
CA ILE A 54 -9.21 -8.71 -1.64
C ILE A 54 -8.00 -7.80 -1.50
N VAL A 55 -8.17 -6.51 -1.82
CA VAL A 55 -7.17 -5.47 -1.57
C VAL A 55 -7.53 -4.76 -0.27
N LEU A 56 -6.65 -4.82 0.73
CA LEU A 56 -6.81 -4.14 2.02
C LEU A 56 -5.85 -2.95 2.11
N ILE A 57 -6.41 -1.75 2.26
CA ILE A 57 -5.65 -0.51 2.52
C ILE A 57 -5.58 -0.31 4.03
N THR A 58 -4.38 -0.27 4.62
CA THR A 58 -4.18 -0.24 6.09
C THR A 58 -2.88 0.47 6.50
N GLY A 59 -2.53 0.42 7.79
CA GLY A 59 -1.29 0.90 8.38
C GLY A 59 -1.40 2.27 9.07
N SER A 60 -2.14 3.21 8.47
CA SER A 60 -2.28 4.57 9.01
C SER A 60 -3.64 5.17 8.67
N LEU A 61 -4.28 5.83 9.65
CA LEU A 61 -5.51 6.60 9.42
C LEU A 61 -5.29 7.74 8.42
N TYR A 62 -4.10 8.34 8.42
CA TYR A 62 -3.74 9.41 7.47
C TYR A 62 -3.57 8.87 6.05
N PHE A 63 -2.91 7.71 5.92
CA PHE A 63 -2.76 7.05 4.61
C PHE A 63 -4.11 6.62 4.04
N ILE A 64 -4.97 5.99 4.84
CA ILE A 64 -6.34 5.61 4.43
C ILE A 64 -7.13 6.85 3.99
N SER A 65 -7.04 7.95 4.74
CA SER A 65 -7.69 9.22 4.39
C SER A 65 -7.18 9.75 3.04
N GLU A 66 -5.87 9.68 2.80
CA GLU A 66 -5.22 10.20 1.60
C GLU A 66 -5.56 9.40 0.33
N ILE A 67 -5.58 8.07 0.42
CA ILE A 67 -6.00 7.20 -0.69
C ILE A 67 -7.50 7.35 -0.95
N ARG A 68 -8.33 7.51 0.10
CA ARG A 68 -9.77 7.76 -0.09
C ARG A 68 -10.03 9.03 -0.90
N LYS A 69 -9.26 10.09 -0.69
CA LYS A 69 -9.40 11.33 -1.50
C LYS A 69 -9.04 11.12 -2.97
N ARG A 70 -8.12 10.22 -3.29
CA ARG A 70 -7.71 9.90 -4.67
C ARG A 70 -8.70 9.02 -5.41
N LEU A 71 -9.50 8.24 -4.67
CA LEU A 71 -10.54 7.38 -5.22
C LEU A 71 -11.87 8.11 -5.50
N GLN A 72 -11.98 9.38 -5.10
CA GLN A 72 -13.16 10.23 -5.31
C GLN A 72 -12.98 11.11 -6.54
#